data_AF-A0A5J4PZX4-F1
#
_entry.id   AF-A0A5J4PZX4-F1
#
_cell.length_a   1.000
_cell.length_b   1.000
_cell.length_c   1.000
_cell.angle_alpha   90.00
_cell.angle_beta   90.00
_cell.angle_gamma   90.00
#
_symmetry.space_group_name_H-M   'P 1'
#
loop_
_entity.id
_entity.type
_entity.pdbx_description
1 polymer ?
#
loop_
_entity_poly.entity_id
_entity_poly.type
_entity_poly.pdbx_seq_one_letter_code
_entity_poly.pdbx_strand_id
1 'polypeptide(L)'
;MDLPYIYLQMNNKLAIRLRTGICCLLFLLVFSCSDSTPPEPYGAIPSQAQMDWQQTEYYMFVHFGPNTFTDKEWGDGKENPKVFNPTALDCKQWAATAKAAGMKAIIITAKHHDG
;
A
#
# COMPACT_ATOMS: atom_id res chain seq x y z
N MET A 1 53.54 -22.68 45.89
CA MET A 1 52.57 -22.31 44.83
C MET A 1 51.93 -21.02 45.29
N ASP A 2 52.28 -19.91 44.68
CA ASP A 2 51.96 -18.59 45.23
C ASP A 2 50.56 -18.15 44.81
N LEU A 3 49.84 -17.55 45.76
CA LEU A 3 48.48 -17.01 45.61
C LEU A 3 48.23 -16.21 44.30
N PRO A 4 49.18 -15.41 43.77
CA PRO A 4 49.01 -14.68 42.50
C PRO A 4 48.86 -15.61 41.28
N TYR A 5 49.55 -16.76 41.30
CA TYR A 5 49.54 -17.71 40.18
C TYR A 5 48.20 -18.45 40.09
N ILE A 6 47.64 -18.79 41.25
CA ILE A 6 46.31 -19.43 41.36
C ILE A 6 45.23 -18.45 40.88
N TYR A 7 45.31 -17.17 41.28
CA TYR A 7 44.36 -16.13 40.87
C TYR A 7 44.38 -15.88 39.35
N LEU A 8 45.57 -15.83 38.74
CA LEU A 8 45.73 -15.68 37.29
C LEU A 8 45.17 -16.89 36.51
N GLN A 9 45.40 -18.11 37.01
CA GLN A 9 44.83 -19.32 36.41
C GLN A 9 43.30 -19.35 36.52
N MET A 10 42.72 -18.90 37.63
CA MET A 10 41.27 -18.84 37.81
C MET A 10 40.62 -17.84 36.85
N ASN A 11 41.21 -16.65 36.67
CA ASN A 11 40.70 -15.64 35.74
C ASN A 11 40.76 -16.10 34.27
N ASN A 12 41.82 -16.79 33.85
CA ASN A 12 41.91 -17.36 32.51
C ASN A 12 40.87 -18.47 32.28
N LYS A 13 40.64 -19.35 33.26
CA LYS A 13 39.60 -20.38 33.16
C LYS A 13 38.19 -19.76 33.10
N LEU A 14 37.93 -18.69 33.85
CA LEU A 14 36.67 -17.96 33.81
C LEU A 14 36.47 -17.24 32.47
N ALA A 15 37.50 -16.57 31.96
CA ALA A 15 37.47 -15.89 30.66
C ALA A 15 37.25 -16.87 29.49
N ILE A 16 37.88 -18.05 29.53
CA ILE A 16 37.67 -19.10 28.52
C ILE A 16 36.22 -19.60 28.59
N ARG A 17 35.69 -19.92 29.78
CA ARG A 17 34.29 -20.36 29.95
C ARG A 17 33.28 -19.31 29.46
N LEU A 18 33.55 -18.03 29.73
CA LEU A 18 32.69 -16.93 29.28
C LEU A 18 32.71 -16.77 27.74
N ARG A 19 33.90 -16.85 27.12
CA ARG A 19 34.05 -16.79 25.65
C ARG A 19 33.41 -17.99 24.95
N THR A 20 33.61 -19.20 25.48
CA THR A 20 32.97 -20.41 24.96
C THR A 20 31.45 -20.32 25.10
N GLY A 21 30.95 -19.83 26.25
CA GLY A 21 29.53 -19.59 26.47
C GLY A 21 28.92 -18.59 25.47
N ILE A 22 29.59 -17.46 25.22
CA ILE A 22 29.15 -16.45 24.24
C ILE A 22 29.17 -17.02 22.82
N CYS A 23 30.21 -17.77 22.42
CA CYS A 23 30.25 -18.43 21.11
C CYS A 23 29.13 -19.46 20.95
N CYS A 24 28.85 -20.27 21.98
CA CYS A 24 27.73 -21.23 21.93
C CYS A 24 26.38 -20.52 21.83
N LEU A 25 26.19 -19.40 22.55
CA LEU A 25 24.95 -18.61 22.49
C LEU A 25 24.74 -17.96 21.12
N LEU A 26 25.81 -17.40 20.54
CA LEU A 26 25.78 -16.84 19.19
C LEU A 26 25.49 -17.91 18.15
N PHE A 27 26.10 -19.10 18.26
CA PHE A 27 25.84 -20.22 17.38
C PHE A 27 24.36 -20.64 17.43
N LEU A 28 23.78 -20.77 18.63
CA LEU A 28 22.36 -21.10 18.80
C LEU A 28 21.42 -20.05 18.18
N LEU A 29 21.78 -18.76 18.21
CA LEU A 29 20.99 -17.70 17.58
C LEU A 29 21.02 -17.77 16.04
N VAL A 30 22.14 -18.18 15.43
CA VAL A 30 22.24 -18.32 13.96
C VAL A 30 21.43 -19.51 13.44
N PHE A 31 21.34 -20.60 14.22
CA PHE A 31 20.60 -21.81 13.83
C PHE A 31 19.10 -21.78 14.18
N SER A 32 18.62 -20.74 14.86
CA SER A 32 17.20 -20.64 15.25
C SER A 32 16.28 -20.08 14.17
N CYS A 33 16.82 -19.64 13.02
CA CYS A 33 16.03 -19.23 11.87
C CYS A 33 15.74 -20.47 11.00
N SER A 34 14.63 -21.15 11.29
CA SER A 34 14.05 -22.13 10.37
C SER A 34 13.54 -21.42 9.12
N ASP A 35 13.83 -21.97 7.93
CA ASP A 35 13.26 -21.55 6.66
C ASP A 35 11.73 -21.71 6.69
N SER A 36 11.02 -20.64 7.03
CA SER A 36 9.57 -20.57 6.90
C SER A 36 9.23 -20.15 5.47
N THR A 37 9.22 -21.11 4.54
CA THR A 37 8.68 -20.84 3.21
C THR A 37 7.19 -20.48 3.38
N PRO A 38 6.72 -19.33 2.86
CA PRO A 38 5.31 -19.02 2.84
C PRO A 38 4.52 -20.15 2.17
N PRO A 39 3.27 -20.41 2.59
CA PRO A 39 2.44 -21.39 1.90
C PRO A 39 2.23 -20.96 0.45
N GLU A 40 2.08 -21.95 -0.43
CA GLU A 40 1.69 -21.69 -1.82
C GLU A 40 0.36 -20.93 -1.86
N PRO A 41 0.19 -19.99 -2.79
CA PRO A 41 -1.07 -19.29 -2.95
C PRO A 41 -2.23 -20.26 -3.21
N TYR A 42 -3.39 -19.96 -2.63
CA TYR A 42 -4.60 -20.78 -2.76
C TYR A 42 -5.69 -20.05 -3.54
N GLY A 43 -6.23 -20.71 -4.57
CA GLY A 43 -7.31 -20.17 -5.38
C GLY A 43 -6.87 -19.05 -6.33
N ALA A 44 -7.79 -18.13 -6.64
CA ALA A 44 -7.51 -16.99 -7.51
C ALA A 44 -6.74 -15.90 -6.77
N ILE A 45 -5.57 -15.53 -7.29
CA ILE A 45 -4.79 -14.39 -6.81
C ILE A 45 -4.99 -13.17 -7.71
N PRO A 46 -4.91 -11.95 -7.16
CA PRO A 46 -5.01 -10.74 -7.97
C PRO A 46 -3.83 -10.61 -8.93
N SER A 47 -4.12 -10.20 -10.16
CA SER A 47 -3.12 -9.67 -11.08
C SER A 47 -2.47 -8.41 -10.52
N GLN A 48 -1.29 -8.05 -11.03
CA GLN A 48 -0.62 -6.81 -10.63
C GLN A 48 -1.52 -5.58 -10.79
N ALA A 49 -2.29 -5.49 -11.89
CA ALA A 49 -3.21 -4.38 -12.12
C ALA A 49 -4.32 -4.28 -11.06
N GLN A 50 -4.83 -5.43 -10.58
CA GLN A 50 -5.79 -5.45 -9.48
C GLN A 50 -5.15 -5.00 -8.17
N MET A 51 -3.89 -5.39 -7.92
CA MET A 51 -3.14 -4.91 -6.75
C MET A 51 -2.87 -3.40 -6.81
N ASP A 52 -2.50 -2.87 -7.97
CA ASP A 52 -2.25 -1.44 -8.17
C ASP A 52 -3.55 -0.63 -7.97
N TRP A 53 -4.67 -1.13 -8.49
CA TRP A 53 -5.99 -0.53 -8.24
C TRP A 53 -6.39 -0.63 -6.76
N GLN A 54 -6.18 -1.77 -6.11
CA GLN A 54 -6.48 -1.95 -4.69
C GLN A 54 -5.68 -0.96 -3.81
N GLN A 55 -4.41 -0.73 -4.14
CA GLN A 55 -3.53 0.25 -3.47
C GLN A 55 -3.93 1.71 -3.74
N THR A 56 -4.81 1.96 -4.71
CA THR A 56 -5.37 3.30 -4.94
C THR A 56 -6.27 3.70 -3.77
N GLU A 57 -6.99 2.75 -3.15
CA GLU A 57 -7.84 2.88 -1.95
C GLU A 57 -9.03 3.84 -2.08
N TYR A 58 -8.80 5.11 -2.45
CA TYR A 58 -9.79 6.18 -2.44
C TYR A 58 -9.64 7.09 -3.67
N TYR A 59 -10.73 7.27 -4.43
CA TYR A 59 -10.75 8.02 -5.69
C TYR A 59 -12.13 8.63 -5.98
N MET A 60 -12.15 9.63 -6.88
CA MET A 60 -13.36 10.39 -7.23
C MET A 60 -14.13 9.74 -8.39
N PHE A 61 -15.46 9.85 -8.35
CA PHE A 61 -16.31 9.62 -9.52
C PHE A 61 -17.06 10.91 -9.88
N VAL A 62 -16.86 11.41 -11.10
CA VAL A 62 -17.53 12.61 -11.62
C VAL A 62 -18.61 12.21 -12.60
N HIS A 63 -19.87 12.49 -12.25
CA HIS A 63 -21.02 12.46 -13.15
C HIS A 63 -21.27 13.87 -13.66
N PHE A 64 -21.01 14.09 -14.94
CA PHE A 64 -21.19 15.40 -15.57
C PHE A 64 -21.49 15.23 -17.06
N GLY A 65 -22.58 15.85 -17.53
CA GLY A 65 -23.06 15.69 -18.89
C GLY A 65 -24.37 16.45 -19.14
N PRO A 66 -25.11 16.17 -20.23
CA PRO A 66 -26.38 16.81 -20.55
C PRO A 66 -27.38 16.79 -19.37
N ASN A 67 -27.40 15.68 -18.63
CA ASN A 67 -28.24 15.46 -17.45
C ASN A 67 -28.06 16.51 -16.34
N THR A 68 -26.84 17.05 -16.19
CA THR A 68 -26.56 18.15 -15.26
C THR A 68 -27.32 19.43 -15.62
N PHE A 69 -27.65 19.63 -16.90
CA PHE A 69 -28.35 20.81 -17.42
C PHE A 69 -29.85 20.58 -17.64
N THR A 70 -30.30 19.33 -17.57
CA THR A 70 -31.72 18.96 -17.74
C THR A 70 -32.39 18.52 -16.45
N ASP A 71 -31.67 18.56 -15.32
CA ASP A 71 -32.15 18.15 -13.99
C ASP A 71 -32.68 16.70 -13.98
N LYS A 72 -31.92 15.81 -14.61
CA LYS A 72 -32.22 14.37 -14.69
C LYS A 72 -31.08 13.56 -14.12
N GLU A 73 -31.40 12.45 -13.50
CA GLU A 73 -30.41 11.41 -13.20
C GLU A 73 -30.09 10.59 -14.47
N TRP A 74 -31.13 10.20 -15.21
CA TRP A 74 -31.04 9.40 -16.42
C TRP A 74 -31.75 10.12 -17.57
N GLY A 75 -30.98 10.57 -18.56
CA GLY A 75 -31.51 11.09 -19.82
C GLY A 75 -32.06 9.97 -20.72
N ASP A 76 -32.84 10.37 -21.72
CA ASP A 76 -33.47 9.44 -22.67
C ASP A 76 -32.80 9.43 -24.05
N GLY A 77 -31.72 10.19 -24.20
CA GLY A 77 -30.94 10.33 -25.43
C GLY A 77 -31.58 11.23 -26.49
N LYS A 78 -32.62 11.99 -26.12
CA LYS A 78 -33.25 13.00 -26.96
C LYS A 78 -32.89 14.41 -26.51
N GLU A 79 -32.04 14.55 -25.50
CA GLU A 79 -31.52 15.82 -25.04
C GLU A 79 -30.89 16.58 -26.23
N ASN A 80 -31.27 17.85 -26.40
CA ASN A 80 -30.65 18.69 -27.41
C ASN A 80 -29.19 18.93 -27.01
N PRO A 81 -28.18 18.59 -27.84
CA PRO A 81 -26.77 18.75 -27.47
C PRO A 81 -26.39 20.18 -27.04
N LYS A 82 -27.14 21.20 -27.47
CA LYS A 82 -26.94 22.60 -27.07
C LYS A 82 -27.20 22.89 -25.59
N VAL A 83 -27.89 22.00 -24.86
CA VAL A 83 -28.09 22.18 -23.40
C VAL A 83 -26.78 22.04 -22.63
N PHE A 84 -25.83 21.27 -23.16
CA PHE A 84 -24.50 21.15 -22.58
C PHE A 84 -23.66 22.40 -22.89
N ASN A 85 -23.75 23.38 -22.01
CA ASN A 85 -23.06 24.67 -22.16
C ASN A 85 -22.52 25.17 -20.81
N PRO A 86 -21.50 24.50 -20.22
CA PRO A 86 -20.90 24.99 -18.98
C PRO A 86 -20.19 26.33 -19.21
N THR A 87 -20.52 27.33 -18.39
CA THR A 87 -19.99 28.70 -18.54
C THR A 87 -18.65 28.94 -17.87
N ALA A 88 -18.23 28.06 -16.96
CA ALA A 88 -17.01 28.20 -16.17
C ALA A 88 -16.35 26.85 -15.86
N LEU A 89 -16.35 25.93 -16.84
CA LEU A 89 -15.73 24.61 -16.68
C LEU A 89 -14.22 24.74 -16.44
N ASP A 90 -13.74 24.23 -15.31
CA ASP A 90 -12.31 24.09 -15.01
C ASP A 90 -12.01 22.71 -14.43
N CYS A 91 -11.58 21.78 -15.29
CA CYS A 91 -11.20 20.43 -14.86
C CYS A 91 -9.94 20.41 -13.98
N LYS A 92 -9.11 21.48 -13.98
CA LYS A 92 -7.99 21.58 -13.04
C LYS A 92 -8.49 21.80 -11.63
N GLN A 93 -9.58 22.57 -11.46
CA GLN A 93 -10.23 22.75 -10.17
C GLN A 93 -10.77 21.41 -9.62
N TRP A 94 -11.32 20.55 -10.47
CA TRP A 94 -11.73 19.19 -10.06
C TRP A 94 -10.55 18.35 -9.58
N ALA A 95 -9.47 18.31 -10.37
CA ALA A 95 -8.27 17.56 -10.02
C ALA A 95 -7.59 18.08 -8.75
N ALA A 96 -7.53 19.41 -8.57
CA ALA A 96 -7.01 20.03 -7.36
C ALA A 96 -7.84 19.68 -6.13
N THR A 97 -9.17 19.68 -6.27
CA THR A 97 -10.10 19.29 -5.19
C THR A 97 -9.95 17.83 -4.81
N ALA A 98 -9.87 16.92 -5.79
CA ALA A 98 -9.63 15.50 -5.56
C ALA A 98 -8.33 15.28 -4.78
N LYS A 99 -7.26 15.93 -5.22
CA LYS A 99 -5.95 15.84 -4.58
C LYS A 99 -5.98 16.39 -3.16
N ALA A 100 -6.64 17.53 -2.92
CA ALA A 100 -6.78 18.11 -1.59
C ALA A 100 -7.59 17.22 -0.63
N ALA A 101 -8.54 16.45 -1.17
CA ALA A 101 -9.32 15.47 -0.40
C ALA A 101 -8.59 14.13 -0.18
N GLY A 102 -7.36 13.96 -0.68
CA GLY A 102 -6.57 12.73 -0.53
C GLY A 102 -6.93 11.61 -1.52
N MET A 103 -7.68 11.92 -2.58
CA MET A 103 -8.03 10.96 -3.63
C MET A 103 -6.86 10.73 -4.58
N LYS A 104 -6.64 9.48 -4.99
CA LYS A 104 -5.51 9.06 -5.84
C LYS A 104 -5.85 8.91 -7.33
N ALA A 105 -7.14 8.91 -7.70
CA ALA A 105 -7.60 8.85 -9.09
C ALA A 105 -8.95 9.55 -9.28
N ILE A 106 -9.34 9.75 -10.55
CA ILE A 106 -10.66 10.26 -10.95
C ILE A 106 -11.19 9.37 -12.08
N ILE A 107 -12.44 8.92 -11.94
CA ILE A 107 -13.23 8.26 -12.99
C ILE A 107 -14.27 9.27 -13.47
N ILE A 108 -14.43 9.40 -14.79
CA ILE A 108 -15.39 10.33 -15.41
C ILE A 108 -16.35 9.58 -16.32
N THR A 109 -17.63 9.98 -16.30
CA THR A 109 -18.62 9.56 -17.28
C THR A 109 -18.35 10.22 -18.63
N ALA A 110 -17.35 9.72 -19.38
CA ALA A 110 -17.07 10.21 -20.74
C ALA A 110 -18.27 10.06 -21.68
N LYS A 111 -19.13 9.08 -21.39
CA LYS A 111 -20.44 8.85 -21.95
C LYS A 111 -21.32 8.25 -20.85
N HIS A 112 -22.58 8.66 -20.75
CA HIS A 112 -23.54 8.07 -19.80
C HIS A 112 -24.59 7.23 -20.55
N HIS A 113 -25.72 6.92 -19.91
CA HIS A 113 -26.80 6.13 -20.51
C HIS A 113 -27.52 6.87 -21.65
N ASP A 114 -27.56 8.21 -21.58
CA ASP A 114 -28.21 9.09 -22.56
C ASP A 114 -27.50 9.15 -23.93
N GLY A 115 -26.26 8.67 -24.05
CA GLY A 115 -25.51 8.66 -25.31
C GLY A 115 -24.21 9.42 -25.23
#